data_AF-A0A8I1HX57-F1
#
_entry.id   AF-A0A8I1HX57-F1
#
_cell.length_a   1.000
_cell.length_b   1.000
_cell.length_c   1.000
_cell.angle_alpha   90.00
_cell.angle_beta   90.00
_cell.angle_gamma   90.00
#
_symmetry.space_group_name_H-M   'P 1'
#
loop_
_entity.id
_entity.type
_entity.pdbx_description
1 polymer ?
#
loop_
_entity_poly.entity_id
_entity_poly.type
_entity_poly.pdbx_seq_one_letter_code
_entity_poly.pdbx_strand_id
1 'polypeptide(L)' 'MFVEIEDFKTGWFGVSIGLKNDEIEQLIERLRLLHNGSSSHFHLTNNNGEAGGIYDIEIYVSENDSHNMKIM' A
#
# COMPACT_ATOMS: atom_id res chain seq x y z
N MET A 1 -2.00 5.81 -9.99
CA MET A 1 -1.85 5.96 -8.53
C MET A 1 -1.56 7.41 -8.17
N PHE A 2 -2.38 8.00 -7.30
CA PHE A 2 -2.14 9.31 -6.67
C PHE A 2 -1.99 9.07 -5.18
N VAL A 3 -0.93 9.59 -4.55
CA VAL A 3 -0.64 9.34 -3.14
C VAL A 3 -0.47 10.66 -2.39
N GLU A 4 -1.17 10.80 -1.28
CA GLU A 4 -1.02 11.93 -0.35
C GLU A 4 -0.60 11.43 1.03
N ILE A 5 0.34 12.15 1.64
CA ILE A 5 0.72 11.97 3.05
C ILE A 5 0.11 13.10 3.85
N GLU A 6 -0.64 12.75 4.90
CA GLU A 6 -1.08 13.68 5.92
C GLU A 6 -0.22 13.54 7.18
N ASP A 7 0.33 14.64 7.67
CA ASP A 7 1.07 14.68 8.94
C ASP A 7 0.16 15.22 10.04
N PHE A 8 -0.28 14.33 10.94
CA PHE A 8 -1.15 14.68 12.07
C PHE A 8 -0.44 15.41 13.21
N LYS A 9 0.88 15.66 13.11
CA LYS A 9 1.71 16.31 14.14
C LYS A 9 1.76 15.57 15.47
N THR A 10 1.49 14.26 15.45
CA THR A 10 1.52 13.37 16.62
C THR A 10 2.61 12.29 16.51
N GLY A 11 3.37 12.28 15.41
CA GLY A 11 4.25 11.18 15.02
C GLY A 11 3.57 10.11 14.16
N TRP A 12 2.24 10.17 14.02
CA TRP A 12 1.48 9.34 13.09
C TRP A 12 1.21 10.09 11.79
N PHE A 13 1.20 9.32 10.69
CA PHE A 13 0.93 9.82 9.35
C PHE A 13 -0.25 9.07 8.74
N GLY A 14 -1.07 9.79 7.98
CA GLY A 14 -2.08 9.23 7.10
C GLY A 14 -1.50 9.03 5.70
N VAL A 15 -1.89 7.94 5.03
CA VAL A 15 -1.57 7.71 3.62
C VAL A 15 -2.88 7.50 2.87
N SER A 16 -3.17 8.39 1.91
CA SER A 16 -4.32 8.28 1.01
C SER A 16 -3.83 7.82 -0.35
N ILE A 17 -4.38 6.73 -0.87
CA ILE A 17 -4.03 6.17 -2.19
C ILE A 17 -5.26 6.21 -3.09
N GLY A 18 -5.22 7.07 -4.11
CA GLY A 18 -6.20 7.10 -5.20
C GLY A 18 -5.81 6.12 -6.30
N LEU A 19 -6.73 5.21 -6.63
CA LEU A 19 -6.57 4.20 -7.68
C LEU A 19 -7.68 4.33 -8.73
N LYS A 20 -7.32 4.10 -9.99
CA LYS A 20 -8.29 3.89 -11.08
C LYS A 20 -8.89 2.49 -11.00
N ASN A 21 -10.02 2.26 -11.66
CA ASN A 21 -10.71 0.96 -11.66
C ASN A 21 -9.81 -0.20 -12.16
N ASP A 22 -9.00 0.03 -13.19
CA ASP A 22 -8.04 -0.95 -13.70
C ASP A 22 -6.86 -1.22 -12.73
N GLU A 23 -6.47 -0.22 -11.95
CA GLU A 23 -5.50 -0.38 -10.86
C GLU A 23 -6.11 -1.14 -9.66
N ILE A 24 -7.41 -0.97 -9.39
CA ILE A 24 -8.15 -1.72 -8.35
C ILE A 24 -8.17 -3.21 -8.68
N GLU A 25 -8.46 -3.58 -9.92
CA GLU A 25 -8.48 -5.00 -10.31
C GLU A 25 -7.11 -5.65 -10.14
N GLN A 26 -6.04 -4.95 -10.52
CA GLN A 26 -4.67 -5.42 -10.28
C GLN A 26 -4.37 -5.57 -8.78
N LEU A 27 -4.77 -4.60 -7.95
CA LEU A 27 -4.59 -4.69 -6.51
C LEU A 27 -5.34 -5.90 -5.92
N ILE A 28 -6.58 -6.14 -6.34
CA ILE A 28 -7.37 -7.30 -5.90
C ILE A 28 -6.67 -8.60 -6.28
N GLU A 29 -6.13 -8.71 -7.51
CA GLU A 29 -5.37 -9.88 -7.93
C GLU A 29 -4.13 -10.11 -7.05
N ARG A 30 -3.34 -9.05 -6.79
CA ARG A 30 -2.16 -9.14 -5.92
C ARG A 30 -2.52 -9.56 -4.50
N LEU A 31 -3.60 -9.02 -3.94
CA LEU A 31 -4.10 -9.42 -2.62
C LEU A 31 -4.55 -10.88 -2.59
N ARG A 32 -5.19 -11.39 -3.66
CA ARG A 32 -5.54 -12.82 -3.78
C ARG A 32 -4.30 -13.71 -3.81
N LEU A 33 -3.24 -13.29 -4.53
CA LEU A 33 -1.97 -14.00 -4.58
C LEU A 33 -1.23 -14.02 -3.23
N LEU A 34 -1.32 -12.94 -2.45
CA LEU A 34 -0.82 -12.96 -1.06
C LEU A 34 -1.64 -13.93 -0.21
N HIS A 35 -2.97 -13.78 -0.24
CA HIS A 35 -3.87 -14.56 0.61
C HIS A 35 -3.76 -16.07 0.36
N ASN A 36 -3.54 -16.49 -0.90
CA ASN A 36 -3.41 -17.91 -1.23
C ASN A 36 -1.97 -18.45 -1.12
N GLY A 37 -1.00 -17.62 -0.67
CA GLY A 37 0.39 -18.00 -0.50
C GLY A 37 1.19 -18.15 -1.81
N SER A 38 0.65 -17.72 -2.95
CA SER A 38 1.37 -17.72 -4.24
C SER A 38 2.37 -16.58 -4.35
N SER A 39 2.30 -15.59 -3.47
CA SER A 39 3.32 -14.55 -3.29
C SER A 39 3.46 -14.20 -1.80
N SER A 40 4.64 -13.73 -1.38
CA SER A 40 4.90 -13.30 0.00
C SER A 40 4.72 -11.78 0.19
N HIS A 41 4.87 -11.00 -0.87
CA HIS A 41 4.72 -9.55 -0.87
C HIS A 41 4.38 -9.02 -2.28
N PHE A 42 3.98 -7.76 -2.37
CA PHE A 42 3.96 -6.98 -3.62
C PHE A 42 4.16 -5.49 -3.33
N HIS A 43 4.47 -4.74 -4.38
CA HIS A 43 4.76 -3.32 -4.31
C HIS A 43 3.77 -2.50 -5.15
N LEU A 44 3.44 -1.31 -4.64
CA LEU A 44 2.83 -0.22 -5.42
C LEU A 44 3.90 0.86 -5.59
N THR A 45 4.44 0.96 -6.80
CA THR A 45 5.54 1.89 -7.11
C THR A 45 5.06 3.04 -7.98
N ASN A 46 5.64 4.22 -7.75
CA ASN A 46 5.49 5.37 -8.64
C ASN A 46 6.68 5.44 -9.60
N ASN A 47 6.42 5.47 -10.91
CA ASN A 47 7.45 5.56 -11.94
C ASN A 47 7.86 7.01 -12.28
N ASN A 48 7.25 8.03 -11.65
CA ASN A 48 7.57 9.43 -11.90
C ASN A 48 8.65 9.94 -10.95
N GLY A 49 9.86 10.17 -11.48
CA GLY A 49 11.05 10.52 -10.71
C GLY A 49 11.29 12.01 -10.44
N GLU A 50 10.31 12.90 -10.65
CA GLU A 50 10.60 14.35 -10.76
C GLU A 50 10.12 15.23 -9.58
N ALA A 51 9.57 14.66 -8.50
CA ALA A 51 9.40 15.38 -7.24
C ALA A 51 9.32 14.39 -6.06
N GLY A 52 9.84 14.78 -4.89
CA GLY A 52 9.80 13.94 -3.67
C GLY A 52 8.38 13.50 -3.28
N GLY A 53 8.28 12.40 -2.52
CA GLY A 53 7.01 11.79 -2.12
C GLY A 53 7.16 10.32 -1.77
N ILE A 54 6.06 9.55 -1.82
CA ILE A 54 6.11 8.09 -1.68
C ILE A 54 6.48 7.46 -3.02
N TYR A 55 7.62 6.76 -3.03
CA TYR A 55 8.10 6.04 -4.20
C TYR A 55 7.60 4.59 -4.23
N ASP A 56 7.59 3.92 -3.08
CA ASP A 56 7.27 2.50 -2.95
C ASP A 56 6.39 2.26 -1.72
N ILE A 57 5.35 1.44 -1.90
CA ILE A 57 4.49 0.95 -0.83
C ILE A 57 4.48 -0.57 -0.93
N GLU A 58 5.11 -1.24 0.02
CA GLU A 58 5.13 -2.71 0.12
C GLU A 58 3.96 -3.20 0.97
N ILE A 59 3.30 -4.26 0.48
CA ILE A 59 2.30 -5.03 1.22
C ILE A 59 2.79 -6.47 1.29
N TYR A 60 2.92 -7.01 2.50
CA TYR A 60 3.44 -8.35 2.74
C TYR A 60 2.67 -9.07 3.85
N VAL A 61 2.79 -10.40 3.90
CA VAL A 61 2.23 -11.22 4.97
C VAL A 61 3.22 -11.27 6.14
N SER A 62 2.86 -10.70 7.29
CA SER A 62 3.61 -10.86 8.55
C SER A 62 3.02 -11.98 9.39
N GLU A 63 3.88 -12.86 9.92
CA GLU A 63 3.48 -14.03 10.72
C GLU A 63 3.47 -13.76 12.24
N ASN A 64 4.19 -12.73 12.72
CA ASN A 64 4.54 -12.60 14.14
C ASN A 64 4.30 -11.21 14.75
N ASP A 65 3.75 -10.26 13.99
CA ASP A 65 3.59 -8.88 14.47
C ASP A 65 2.22 -8.60 15.10
N SER A 66 2.21 -7.70 16.08
CA SER A 66 0.97 -7.22 16.71
C SER A 66 0.16 -6.37 15.72
N HIS A 67 -1.11 -6.71 15.54
CA HIS A 67 -1.99 -5.96 14.64
C HIS A 67 -2.29 -4.55 15.18
N ASN A 68 -1.83 -3.53 14.46
CA ASN A 68 -2.14 -2.13 14.75
C ASN A 68 -3.10 -1.51 13.71
N MET A 69 -3.54 -2.30 12.72
CA MET A 69 -4.48 -1.90 11.68
C MET A 69 -5.90 -2.33 12.07
N LYS A 70 -6.88 -1.45 11.83
CA LYS A 70 -8.31 -1.75 11.94
C LYS A 70 -9.01 -1.42 10.63
N ILE A 71 -9.70 -2.39 10.06
CA ILE A 71 -10.58 -2.19 8.90
C ILE A 71 -11.97 -1.89 9.47
N MET A 72 -12.56 -0.77 9.04
CA MET A 72 -13.90 -0.31 9.47
C MET A 72 -14.92 -0.53 8.37
#